data_AF-A0A812TEP9-F1
#
_entry.id   AF-A0A812TEP9-F1
#
_cell.length_a   1.000
_cell.length_b   1.000
_cell.length_c   1.000
_cell.angle_alpha   90.00
_cell.angle_beta   90.00
_cell.angle_gamma   90.00
#
_symmetry.space_group_name_H-M   'P 1'
#
loop_
_entity.id
_entity.type
_entity.pdbx_description
1 polymer ?
#
loop_
_entity_poly.entity_id
_entity_poly.type
_entity_poly.pdbx_seq_one_letter_code
_entity_poly.pdbx_strand_id
1 'polypeptide(L)'
;MAIPIVVLLVMCLHQFSGNPRAESGLCKEAMLHCFLFSCGLAWAVLGTYWNWQAEDCSSDLKDYVELAVIISWTGLPIMCCMYCVLLCLSTAVLATSEAAESESFESCQVQRHEVLHSLPTTAFEGRPPVLSGFMSHGHLEAADEPKEGTLLPVDELKKVSKYLQHTLTKFGASATAVADAEEAKKGLTPIAQEVVKAYTAAAGTLMSLSGGAGACLAAELKDAGSGLADSLEALGNAVLTPGLASCAAKALQAAGNFERVSTQNRAAIRRRLLKNLAMLRDANREMQQEIENADKKGLGTVEVLSGDEELLEDEDDLCSAFQETMLPSERRILEAALKMSTQLEEVLKEASTSCVAGSDSQISLDLATLEVIAEQATQVPGAIDTLAADCVGGVDEEACNSSLETLRQALPVFIHYPSGAADTLTPLLEETQAALAAVEAEEVAKEEDE
;
A
#
# COMPACT_ATOMS: atom_id res chain seq x y z
N MET A 1 -38.33 11.25 -31.29
CA MET A 1 -37.70 12.58 -31.40
C MET A 1 -37.91 13.53 -30.20
N ALA A 2 -38.88 13.30 -29.30
CA ALA A 2 -39.12 14.21 -28.17
C ALA A 2 -38.13 14.07 -26.99
N ILE A 3 -37.58 12.87 -26.77
CA ILE A 3 -36.69 12.56 -25.65
C ILE A 3 -35.35 13.35 -25.67
N PRO A 4 -34.63 13.49 -26.81
CA PRO A 4 -33.36 14.24 -26.82
C PRO A 4 -33.55 15.74 -26.55
N ILE A 5 -34.70 16.32 -26.88
CA ILE A 5 -35.00 17.73 -26.62
C ILE A 5 -35.21 17.97 -25.12
N VAL A 6 -35.84 17.03 -24.41
CA VAL A 6 -36.05 17.12 -22.96
C VAL A 6 -34.72 16.97 -22.20
N VAL A 7 -33.84 16.06 -22.64
CA VAL A 7 -32.49 15.90 -22.04
C VAL A 7 -31.64 17.15 -22.25
N LEU A 8 -31.65 17.73 -23.45
CA LEU A 8 -30.96 18.99 -23.73
C LEU A 8 -31.51 20.16 -22.90
N LEU A 9 -32.83 20.25 -22.73
CA LEU A 9 -33.46 21.27 -21.88
C LEU A 9 -33.11 21.12 -20.40
N VAL A 10 -33.03 19.89 -19.88
CA VAL A 10 -32.62 19.62 -18.50
C VAL A 10 -31.15 19.98 -18.28
N MET A 11 -30.26 19.67 -19.23
CA MET A 11 -28.85 20.06 -19.15
C MET A 11 -28.66 21.58 -19.25
N CYS A 12 -29.42 22.28 -20.10
CA CYS A 12 -29.41 23.75 -20.17
C CYS A 12 -29.91 24.40 -18.87
N LEU A 13 -30.96 23.84 -18.25
CA LEU A 13 -31.48 24.32 -16.97
C LEU A 13 -30.49 24.11 -15.81
N HIS A 14 -29.74 23.00 -15.83
CA HIS A 14 -28.71 22.72 -14.83
C HIS A 14 -27.47 23.62 -14.99
N GLN A 15 -27.09 23.98 -16.22
CA GLN A 15 -26.00 24.93 -16.47
C GLN A 15 -26.36 26.38 -16.13
N PHE A 16 -27.63 26.78 -16.25
CA PHE A 16 -28.06 28.17 -15.99
C PHE A 16 -28.50 28.45 -14.55
N SER A 17 -28.71 27.43 -13.71
CA SER A 17 -29.16 27.61 -12.31
C SER A 17 -28.06 27.45 -11.26
N GLY A 18 -26.87 26.97 -11.64
CA GLY A 18 -25.74 26.77 -10.72
C GLY A 18 -24.91 28.04 -10.48
N ASN A 19 -24.61 28.33 -9.22
CA ASN A 19 -23.76 29.45 -8.82
C ASN A 19 -22.33 29.28 -9.41
N PRO A 20 -21.84 30.17 -10.29
CA PRO A 20 -20.63 29.95 -11.09
C PRO A 20 -19.31 29.92 -10.31
N ARG A 21 -19.34 30.00 -8.97
CA ARG A 21 -18.15 30.13 -8.13
C ARG A 21 -17.75 28.88 -7.33
N ALA A 22 -18.52 27.78 -7.37
CA ALA A 22 -18.29 26.65 -6.44
C ALA A 22 -18.01 25.29 -7.12
N GLU A 23 -18.05 25.18 -8.44
CA GLU A 23 -17.79 23.90 -9.12
C GLU A 23 -16.43 23.93 -9.80
N SER A 24 -15.50 23.11 -9.31
CA SER A 24 -14.18 22.91 -9.90
C SER A 24 -14.30 22.52 -11.38
N GLY A 25 -13.55 23.19 -12.25
CA GLY A 25 -13.60 23.00 -13.71
C GLY A 25 -13.41 21.53 -14.14
N LEU A 26 -12.69 20.74 -13.34
CA LEU A 26 -12.45 19.31 -13.54
C LEU A 26 -13.74 18.48 -13.63
N CYS A 27 -14.76 18.76 -12.82
CA CYS A 27 -15.99 17.96 -12.82
C CYS A 27 -16.81 18.20 -14.09
N LYS A 28 -16.84 19.45 -14.58
CA LYS A 28 -17.51 19.82 -15.83
C LYS A 28 -16.80 19.22 -17.04
N GLU A 29 -15.48 19.23 -17.03
CA GLU A 29 -14.65 18.68 -18.10
C GLU A 29 -14.79 17.14 -18.17
N ALA A 30 -14.75 16.45 -17.02
CA ALA A 30 -14.99 15.02 -16.95
C ALA A 30 -16.40 14.62 -17.44
N MET A 31 -17.45 15.33 -17.01
CA MET A 31 -18.82 15.09 -17.50
C MET A 31 -18.94 15.31 -19.00
N LEU A 32 -18.30 16.36 -19.54
CA LEU A 32 -18.29 16.64 -20.97
C LEU A 32 -17.58 15.53 -21.75
N HIS A 33 -16.44 15.04 -21.27
CA HIS A 33 -15.73 13.92 -21.90
C HIS A 33 -16.55 12.63 -21.88
N CYS A 34 -17.19 12.28 -20.76
CA CYS A 34 -18.07 11.11 -20.69
C CYS A 34 -19.29 11.24 -21.63
N PHE A 35 -19.87 12.45 -21.74
CA PHE A 35 -20.99 12.71 -22.63
C PHE A 35 -20.59 12.62 -24.12
N LEU A 36 -19.45 13.22 -24.49
CA LEU A 36 -18.95 13.16 -25.86
C LEU A 36 -18.53 11.75 -26.25
N PHE A 37 -17.91 11.00 -25.34
CA PHE A 37 -17.53 9.60 -25.58
C PHE A 37 -18.76 8.70 -25.78
N SER A 38 -19.78 8.82 -24.92
CA SER A 38 -21.02 8.05 -25.06
C SER A 38 -21.80 8.41 -26.32
N CYS A 39 -21.86 9.69 -26.69
CA CYS A 39 -22.45 10.13 -27.96
C CYS A 39 -21.66 9.59 -29.17
N GLY A 40 -20.33 9.63 -29.12
CA GLY A 40 -19.46 9.12 -30.19
C GLY A 40 -19.63 7.62 -30.38
N LEU A 41 -19.68 6.85 -29.29
CA LEU A 41 -19.92 5.41 -29.33
C LEU A 41 -21.31 5.09 -29.91
N ALA A 42 -22.35 5.81 -29.47
CA ALA A 42 -23.71 5.61 -29.98
C ALA A 42 -23.82 5.91 -31.48
N TRP A 43 -23.15 6.98 -31.96
CA TRP A 43 -23.10 7.32 -33.39
C TRP A 43 -22.31 6.30 -34.21
N ALA A 44 -21.20 5.79 -33.67
CA ALA A 44 -20.42 4.73 -34.34
C ALA A 44 -21.25 3.45 -34.50
N VAL A 45 -22.00 3.06 -33.46
CA VAL A 45 -22.91 1.89 -33.49
C VAL A 45 -24.09 2.12 -34.45
N LEU A 46 -24.65 3.33 -34.51
CA LEU A 46 -25.70 3.65 -35.49
C LEU A 46 -25.15 3.64 -36.93
N GLY A 47 -23.93 4.14 -37.13
CA GLY A 47 -23.26 4.15 -38.43
C GLY A 47 -22.97 2.75 -38.93
N THR A 48 -22.49 1.86 -38.06
CA THR A 48 -22.29 0.44 -38.41
C THR A 48 -23.62 -0.26 -38.67
N TYR A 49 -24.67 -0.01 -37.87
CA TYR A 49 -26.01 -0.56 -38.10
C TYR A 49 -26.59 -0.15 -39.46
N TRP A 50 -26.49 1.13 -39.82
CA TRP A 50 -27.01 1.66 -41.08
C TRP A 50 -26.22 1.10 -42.27
N ASN A 51 -24.89 1.04 -42.17
CA ASN A 51 -24.06 0.44 -43.21
C ASN A 51 -24.36 -1.06 -43.39
N TRP A 52 -24.73 -1.76 -42.32
CA TRP A 52 -25.06 -3.18 -42.36
C TRP A 52 -26.45 -3.47 -42.91
N GLN A 53 -27.45 -2.62 -42.66
CA GLN A 53 -28.77 -2.75 -43.28
C GLN A 53 -28.75 -2.58 -44.82
N ALA A 54 -27.67 -2.02 -45.38
CA ALA A 54 -27.52 -1.86 -46.82
C ALA A 54 -27.10 -3.15 -47.54
N GLU A 55 -26.63 -4.17 -46.81
CA GLU A 55 -26.26 -5.48 -47.35
C GLU A 55 -27.23 -6.56 -46.84
N ASP A 56 -27.71 -7.43 -47.74
CA ASP A 56 -28.67 -8.51 -47.45
C ASP A 56 -28.05 -9.61 -46.56
N CYS A 57 -27.83 -9.33 -45.28
CA CYS A 57 -27.37 -10.30 -44.29
C CYS A 57 -28.52 -11.17 -43.73
N SER A 58 -28.15 -12.38 -43.28
CA SER A 58 -29.06 -13.41 -42.75
C SER A 58 -29.86 -12.92 -41.53
N SER A 59 -31.07 -13.47 -41.36
CA SER A 59 -32.02 -13.08 -40.31
C SER A 59 -31.42 -13.11 -38.90
N ASP A 60 -30.60 -14.12 -38.61
CA ASP A 60 -30.12 -14.37 -37.24
C ASP A 60 -29.13 -13.29 -36.77
N LEU A 61 -28.43 -12.65 -37.71
CA LEU A 61 -27.49 -11.58 -37.40
C LEU A 61 -28.22 -10.26 -37.12
N LYS A 62 -29.41 -10.05 -37.68
CA LYS A 62 -30.24 -8.86 -37.43
C LYS A 62 -30.71 -8.81 -35.98
N ASP A 63 -31.13 -9.94 -35.43
CA ASP A 63 -31.63 -10.03 -34.05
C ASP A 63 -30.53 -9.75 -33.01
N TYR A 64 -29.31 -10.25 -33.24
CA TYR A 64 -28.16 -9.95 -32.38
C TYR A 64 -27.78 -8.47 -32.39
N VAL A 65 -27.80 -7.85 -33.57
CA VAL A 65 -27.45 -6.44 -33.70
C VAL A 65 -28.56 -5.55 -33.12
N GLU A 66 -29.83 -5.90 -33.29
CA GLU A 66 -30.95 -5.19 -32.67
C GLU A 66 -30.86 -5.25 -31.13
N LEU A 67 -30.52 -6.41 -30.57
CA LEU A 67 -30.29 -6.55 -29.13
C LEU A 67 -29.08 -5.71 -28.66
N ALA A 68 -27.97 -5.70 -29.41
CA ALA A 68 -26.80 -4.90 -29.09
C ALA A 68 -27.09 -3.39 -29.15
N VAL A 69 -27.92 -2.94 -30.09
CA VAL A 69 -28.39 -1.56 -30.19
C VAL A 69 -29.26 -1.21 -28.99
N ILE A 70 -30.20 -2.09 -28.60
CA ILE A 70 -31.05 -1.89 -27.42
C ILE A 70 -30.22 -1.80 -26.14
N ILE A 71 -29.26 -2.70 -25.93
CA ILE A 71 -28.37 -2.69 -24.77
C ILE A 71 -27.52 -1.41 -24.76
N SER A 72 -27.00 -0.98 -25.91
CA SER A 72 -26.21 0.25 -26.00
C SER A 72 -27.05 1.50 -25.74
N TRP A 73 -28.31 1.53 -26.20
CA TRP A 73 -29.22 2.66 -26.01
C TRP A 73 -29.82 2.74 -24.61
N THR A 74 -30.00 1.61 -23.92
CA THR A 74 -30.66 1.58 -22.60
C THR A 74 -29.66 1.37 -21.48
N GLY A 75 -28.74 0.43 -21.64
CA GLY A 75 -27.74 0.08 -20.63
C GLY A 75 -26.70 1.18 -20.42
N LEU A 76 -26.16 1.74 -21.50
CA LEU A 76 -25.09 2.74 -21.38
C LEU A 76 -25.56 4.03 -20.68
N PRO A 77 -26.73 4.62 -21.00
CA PRO A 77 -27.24 5.78 -20.27
C PRO A 77 -27.58 5.47 -18.81
N ILE A 78 -28.11 4.28 -18.50
CA ILE A 78 -28.38 3.88 -17.11
C ILE A 78 -27.07 3.79 -16.33
N MET A 79 -26.04 3.16 -16.90
CA MET A 79 -24.72 3.05 -16.27
C MET A 79 -24.07 4.42 -16.09
N CYS A 80 -24.14 5.30 -17.08
CA CYS A 80 -23.65 6.69 -16.96
C CYS A 80 -24.42 7.47 -15.88
N CYS A 81 -25.75 7.32 -15.80
CA CYS A 81 -26.56 7.94 -14.75
C CYS A 81 -26.19 7.41 -13.36
N MET A 82 -26.02 6.09 -13.20
CA MET A 82 -25.58 5.50 -11.93
C MET A 82 -24.19 6.00 -11.53
N TYR A 83 -23.26 6.08 -12.47
CA TYR A 83 -21.92 6.61 -12.23
C TYR A 83 -21.95 8.09 -11.81
N CYS A 84 -22.78 8.91 -12.47
CA CYS A 84 -22.98 10.31 -12.07
C CYS A 84 -23.58 10.43 -10.67
N VAL A 85 -24.57 9.60 -10.32
CA VAL A 85 -25.16 9.58 -8.97
C VAL A 85 -24.11 9.19 -7.92
N LEU A 86 -23.27 8.20 -8.20
CA LEU A 86 -22.18 7.80 -7.30
C LEU A 86 -21.14 8.90 -7.13
N LEU A 87 -20.78 9.61 -8.20
CA LEU A 87 -19.88 10.77 -8.15
C LEU A 87 -20.48 11.96 -7.39
N CYS A 88 -21.77 12.25 -7.59
CA CYS A 88 -22.46 13.30 -6.85
C CYS A 88 -22.59 12.94 -5.35
N LEU A 89 -22.82 11.67 -5.04
CA LEU A 89 -22.84 11.20 -3.65
C LEU A 89 -21.46 11.28 -3.00
N SER A 90 -20.39 10.86 -3.70
CA SER A 90 -19.04 10.94 -3.14
C SER A 90 -18.58 12.37 -2.90
N THR A 91 -18.85 13.28 -3.84
CA THR A 91 -18.57 14.72 -3.69
C THR A 91 -19.43 15.37 -2.60
N ALA A 92 -20.71 15.00 -2.48
CA ALA A 92 -21.55 15.48 -1.39
C ALA A 92 -21.04 15.02 -0.02
N VAL A 93 -20.59 13.76 0.10
CA VAL A 93 -19.99 13.24 1.33
C VAL A 93 -18.73 14.01 1.70
N LEU A 94 -17.84 14.28 0.73
CA LEU A 94 -16.62 15.08 0.94
C LEU A 94 -16.94 16.53 1.34
N ALA A 95 -17.92 17.17 0.69
CA ALA A 95 -18.35 18.52 1.05
C ALA A 95 -18.95 18.58 2.47
N THR A 96 -19.71 17.55 2.88
CA THR A 96 -20.24 17.49 4.25
C THR A 96 -19.17 17.22 5.29
N SER A 97 -18.09 16.50 4.96
CA SER A 97 -16.95 16.34 5.88
C SER A 97 -16.19 17.64 6.05
N GLU A 98 -15.92 18.38 4.97
CA GLU A 98 -15.26 19.70 5.05
C GLU A 98 -16.08 20.73 5.83
N ALA A 99 -17.41 20.75 5.63
CA ALA A 99 -18.30 21.62 6.39
C ALA A 99 -18.30 21.28 7.90
N ALA A 100 -18.33 20.00 8.25
CA ALA A 100 -18.24 19.54 9.64
C ALA A 100 -16.90 19.91 10.30
N GLU A 101 -15.80 19.89 9.54
CA GLU A 101 -14.49 20.34 10.01
C GLU A 101 -14.45 21.86 10.24
N SER A 102 -15.08 22.66 9.36
CA SER A 102 -15.12 24.12 9.50
C SER A 102 -15.90 24.60 10.72
N GLU A 103 -17.04 23.97 11.05
CA GLU A 103 -17.81 24.29 12.26
C GLU A 103 -17.07 23.88 13.54
N SER A 104 -16.27 22.81 13.49
CA SER A 104 -15.41 22.40 14.61
C SER A 104 -14.28 23.40 14.90
N PHE A 105 -13.79 24.08 13.86
CA PHE A 105 -12.69 25.04 13.95
C PHE A 105 -13.12 26.39 14.55
N GLU A 106 -14.33 26.87 14.22
CA GLU A 106 -14.90 28.07 14.83
C GLU A 106 -15.24 27.87 16.32
N SER A 107 -15.75 26.70 16.70
CA SER A 107 -16.01 26.37 18.11
C SER A 107 -14.72 26.34 18.95
N CYS A 108 -13.61 25.90 18.36
CA CYS A 108 -12.30 25.84 19.02
C CYS A 108 -11.60 27.22 19.13
N GLN A 109 -11.84 28.15 18.20
CA GLN A 109 -11.28 29.51 18.29
C GLN A 109 -11.98 30.39 19.34
N VAL A 110 -13.31 30.25 19.52
CA VAL A 110 -14.04 31.03 20.55
C VAL A 110 -13.55 30.69 21.96
N GLN A 111 -13.11 29.45 22.20
CA GLN A 111 -12.60 29.02 23.51
C GLN A 111 -11.15 29.45 23.78
N ARG A 112 -10.39 29.82 22.75
CA ARG A 112 -8.99 30.27 22.88
C ARG A 112 -8.86 31.76 23.23
N HIS A 113 -9.89 32.55 22.96
CA HIS A 113 -9.86 34.00 23.18
C HIS A 113 -10.16 34.44 24.63
N GLU A 114 -10.74 33.57 25.47
CA GLU A 114 -10.99 33.86 26.90
C GLU A 114 -9.80 33.54 27.82
N VAL A 115 -8.80 32.79 27.37
CA VAL A 115 -7.69 32.31 28.25
C VAL A 115 -6.42 33.19 28.15
N LEU A 116 -6.34 34.14 27.23
CA LEU A 116 -5.14 34.97 26.99
C LEU A 116 -5.12 36.33 27.71
N HIS A 117 -6.07 36.61 28.61
CA HIS A 117 -6.10 37.82 29.44
C HIS A 117 -5.48 37.64 30.83
N SER A 118 -4.31 37.02 30.94
CA SER A 118 -3.46 37.19 32.13
C SER A 118 -2.04 36.70 31.90
N LEU A 119 -1.12 37.58 31.48
CA LEU A 119 0.32 37.49 31.78
C LEU A 119 0.99 38.86 31.50
N PRO A 120 1.90 39.32 32.36
CA PRO A 120 2.47 40.66 32.27
C PRO A 120 3.66 40.73 31.31
N THR A 121 3.68 41.80 30.53
CA THR A 121 4.77 42.27 29.68
C THR A 121 6.00 42.67 30.49
N THR A 122 7.16 42.09 30.15
CA THR A 122 8.48 42.70 30.38
C THR A 122 9.20 42.87 29.06
N ALA A 123 9.68 44.09 28.86
CA ALA A 123 10.25 44.64 27.64
C ALA A 123 11.60 44.05 27.24
N PHE A 124 11.85 43.95 25.93
CA PHE A 124 13.19 44.00 25.36
C PHE A 124 13.16 44.72 24.00
N GLU A 125 13.86 45.85 23.93
CA GLU A 125 14.08 46.67 22.73
C GLU A 125 15.29 46.15 21.92
N GLY A 126 15.23 46.25 20.58
CA GLY A 126 16.44 46.32 19.74
C GLY A 126 16.39 45.76 18.31
N ARG A 127 15.89 46.56 17.35
CA ARG A 127 16.27 46.79 15.91
C ARG A 127 17.18 45.82 15.10
N PRO A 128 17.26 45.91 13.74
CA PRO A 128 16.34 46.44 12.69
C PRO A 128 16.22 45.49 11.45
N PRO A 129 15.50 45.85 10.35
CA PRO A 129 15.13 44.93 9.27
C PRO A 129 16.09 44.96 8.07
N VAL A 130 16.19 43.83 7.35
CA VAL A 130 16.80 43.77 6.02
C VAL A 130 15.76 43.28 5.01
N LEU A 131 15.48 44.19 4.07
CA LEU A 131 14.74 43.99 2.83
C LEU A 131 15.67 43.40 1.76
N SER A 132 15.29 42.25 1.18
CA SER A 132 15.60 41.82 -0.20
C SER A 132 15.01 40.42 -0.37
N GLY A 133 14.38 39.99 -1.46
CA GLY A 133 14.16 40.58 -2.76
C GLY A 133 13.19 39.65 -3.47
N PHE A 134 12.22 40.25 -4.14
CA PHE A 134 11.12 39.63 -4.85
C PHE A 134 11.64 39.08 -6.19
N MET A 135 11.59 37.76 -6.40
CA MET A 135 11.58 37.18 -7.75
C MET A 135 10.58 36.03 -7.80
N SER A 136 9.49 36.30 -8.51
CA SER A 136 8.40 35.39 -8.84
C SER A 136 8.84 34.46 -9.97
N HIS A 137 8.95 33.17 -9.67
CA HIS A 137 8.85 32.10 -10.65
C HIS A 137 7.69 31.19 -10.25
N GLY A 138 6.95 30.72 -11.25
CA GLY A 138 5.63 30.12 -11.13
C GLY A 138 5.50 29.09 -10.02
N HIS A 139 4.55 29.34 -9.13
CA HIS A 139 4.12 28.46 -8.06
C HIS A 139 3.42 27.25 -8.71
N LEU A 140 4.17 26.19 -8.99
CA LEU A 140 3.67 24.85 -8.72
C LEU A 140 3.47 24.81 -7.18
N GLU A 141 2.27 24.46 -6.72
CA GLU A 141 2.02 24.17 -5.31
C GLU A 141 3.05 23.12 -4.88
N ALA A 142 4.05 23.55 -4.11
CA ALA A 142 4.95 22.64 -3.45
C ALA A 142 4.08 21.80 -2.53
N ALA A 143 4.05 20.48 -2.74
CA ALA A 143 3.58 19.56 -1.74
C ALA A 143 4.27 19.95 -0.43
N ASP A 144 3.46 20.32 0.57
CA ASP A 144 3.91 20.80 1.88
C ASP A 144 5.07 19.91 2.35
N GLU A 145 6.25 20.49 2.62
CA GLU A 145 7.39 19.72 3.13
C GLU A 145 6.91 18.84 4.29
N PRO A 146 7.31 17.54 4.35
CA PRO A 146 6.83 16.65 5.38
C PRO A 146 7.20 17.23 6.74
N LYS A 147 6.21 17.80 7.43
CA LYS A 147 6.38 18.31 8.78
C LYS A 147 6.57 17.10 9.67
N GLU A 148 7.35 17.24 10.75
CA GLU A 148 7.35 16.26 11.82
C GLU A 148 5.90 16.18 12.30
N GLY A 149 5.20 15.08 11.96
CA GLY A 149 3.74 15.03 11.85
C GLY A 149 2.97 15.62 13.03
N THR A 150 1.67 15.90 12.83
CA THR A 150 0.80 16.49 13.86
C THR A 150 1.00 15.82 15.22
N LEU A 151 1.39 16.63 16.22
CA LEU A 151 1.60 16.22 17.61
C LEU A 151 0.26 15.87 18.28
N LEU A 152 -0.46 14.89 17.75
CA LEU A 152 -1.49 14.22 18.50
C LEU A 152 -0.80 13.54 19.68
N PRO A 153 -1.19 13.87 20.93
CA PRO A 153 -0.60 13.22 22.09
C PRO A 153 -0.78 11.71 21.95
N VAL A 154 0.30 10.95 22.14
CA VAL A 154 0.28 9.47 22.09
C VAL A 154 -0.81 8.89 23.00
N ASP A 155 -1.17 9.62 24.04
CA ASP A 155 -2.24 9.26 24.98
C ASP A 155 -3.63 9.22 24.35
N GLU A 156 -3.92 10.05 23.34
CA GLU A 156 -5.23 10.04 22.66
C GLU A 156 -5.42 8.76 21.85
N LEU A 157 -4.41 8.35 21.07
CA LEU A 157 -4.44 7.09 20.33
C LEU A 157 -4.64 5.89 21.26
N LYS A 158 -3.94 5.89 22.41
CA LYS A 158 -4.09 4.85 23.44
C LYS A 158 -5.47 4.84 24.08
N LYS A 159 -6.06 6.00 24.37
CA LYS A 159 -7.43 6.10 24.92
C LYS A 159 -8.44 5.52 23.95
N VAL A 160 -8.36 5.91 22.68
CA VAL A 160 -9.29 5.45 21.63
C VAL A 160 -9.12 3.95 21.39
N SER A 161 -7.89 3.45 21.33
CA SER A 161 -7.61 2.02 21.23
C SER A 161 -8.20 1.23 22.40
N LYS A 162 -7.99 1.68 23.65
CA LYS A 162 -8.56 1.02 24.84
C LYS A 162 -10.08 1.05 24.85
N TYR A 163 -10.69 2.15 24.39
CA TYR A 163 -12.14 2.24 24.25
C TYR A 163 -12.66 1.20 23.24
N LEU A 164 -11.99 1.07 22.10
CA LEU A 164 -12.31 0.08 21.08
C LEU A 164 -12.12 -1.37 21.60
N GLN A 165 -10.98 -1.69 22.21
CA GLN A 165 -10.72 -3.00 22.81
C GLN A 165 -11.76 -3.38 23.87
N HIS A 166 -12.15 -2.42 24.73
CA HIS A 166 -13.17 -2.64 25.75
C HIS A 166 -14.54 -2.94 25.14
N THR A 167 -14.97 -2.16 24.14
CA THR A 167 -16.26 -2.39 23.45
C THR A 167 -16.28 -3.71 22.69
N LEU A 168 -15.19 -4.10 22.03
CA LEU A 168 -15.05 -5.39 21.35
C LEU A 168 -15.08 -6.57 22.33
N THR A 169 -14.41 -6.44 23.48
CA THR A 169 -14.44 -7.45 24.54
C THR A 169 -15.87 -7.64 25.06
N LYS A 170 -16.57 -6.53 25.32
CA LYS A 170 -17.98 -6.53 25.76
C LYS A 170 -18.89 -7.15 24.70
N PHE A 171 -18.66 -6.86 23.43
CA PHE A 171 -19.40 -7.44 22.31
C PHE A 171 -19.21 -8.96 22.22
N GLY A 172 -17.95 -9.43 22.21
CA GLY A 172 -17.64 -10.85 22.17
C GLY A 172 -18.23 -11.63 23.35
N ALA A 173 -18.07 -11.11 24.57
CA ALA A 173 -18.61 -11.76 25.77
C ALA A 173 -20.14 -11.83 25.75
N SER A 174 -20.81 -10.74 25.35
CA SER A 174 -22.28 -10.71 25.29
C SER A 174 -22.82 -11.61 24.19
N ALA A 175 -22.10 -11.74 23.07
CA ALA A 175 -22.53 -12.55 21.95
C ALA A 175 -22.40 -14.07 22.21
N THR A 176 -21.57 -14.48 23.18
CA THR A 176 -21.50 -15.88 23.65
C THR A 176 -22.57 -16.24 24.68
N ALA A 177 -23.23 -15.27 25.31
CA ALA A 177 -24.13 -15.51 26.43
C ALA A 177 -25.59 -15.82 26.01
N VAL A 178 -25.95 -15.59 24.75
CA VAL A 178 -27.35 -15.64 24.31
C VAL A 178 -27.60 -16.84 23.40
N ALA A 179 -28.51 -17.71 23.80
CA ALA A 179 -28.85 -18.95 23.09
C ALA A 179 -29.92 -18.76 22.00
N ASP A 180 -30.75 -17.72 22.10
CA ASP A 180 -31.81 -17.39 21.14
C ASP A 180 -31.39 -16.22 20.23
N ALA A 181 -31.55 -16.39 18.91
CA ALA A 181 -31.14 -15.42 17.90
C ALA A 181 -31.89 -14.07 18.01
N GLU A 182 -33.17 -14.08 18.38
CA GLU A 182 -33.98 -12.86 18.50
C GLU A 182 -33.62 -12.06 19.78
N GLU A 183 -33.38 -12.77 20.88
CA GLU A 183 -32.90 -12.17 22.12
C GLU A 183 -31.47 -11.64 21.96
N ALA A 184 -30.62 -12.38 21.22
CA ALA A 184 -29.25 -11.97 20.92
C ALA A 184 -29.24 -10.69 20.09
N LYS A 185 -30.10 -10.59 19.08
CA LYS A 185 -30.21 -9.38 18.26
C LYS A 185 -30.60 -8.17 19.11
N LYS A 186 -31.59 -8.29 19.99
CA LYS A 186 -32.02 -7.19 20.88
C LYS A 186 -30.94 -6.80 21.89
N GLY A 187 -30.25 -7.78 22.48
CA GLY A 187 -29.19 -7.56 23.46
C GLY A 187 -27.89 -7.01 22.86
N LEU A 188 -27.52 -7.44 21.65
CA LEU A 188 -26.28 -7.06 20.99
C LEU A 188 -26.36 -5.72 20.26
N THR A 189 -27.54 -5.32 19.78
CA THR A 189 -27.73 -4.04 19.07
C THR A 189 -27.11 -2.83 19.79
N PRO A 190 -27.38 -2.57 21.09
CA PRO A 190 -26.77 -1.41 21.78
C PRO A 190 -25.25 -1.52 21.89
N ILE A 191 -24.70 -2.73 22.01
CA ILE A 191 -23.25 -2.94 22.10
C ILE A 191 -22.59 -2.78 20.73
N ALA A 192 -23.24 -3.26 19.66
CA ALA A 192 -22.81 -3.03 18.29
C ALA A 192 -22.75 -1.52 17.99
N GLN A 193 -23.71 -0.74 18.46
CA GLN A 193 -23.68 0.72 18.34
C GLN A 193 -22.52 1.35 19.12
N GLU A 194 -22.16 0.82 20.29
CA GLU A 194 -20.94 1.25 21.01
C GLU A 194 -19.67 0.92 20.22
N VAL A 195 -19.58 -0.26 19.60
CA VAL A 195 -18.45 -0.65 18.75
C VAL A 195 -18.34 0.29 17.54
N VAL A 196 -19.45 0.62 16.89
CA VAL A 196 -19.47 1.59 15.77
C VAL A 196 -18.97 2.96 16.23
N LYS A 197 -19.42 3.47 17.38
CA LYS A 197 -18.94 4.74 17.94
C LYS A 197 -17.45 4.72 18.23
N ALA A 198 -16.94 3.63 18.82
CA ALA A 198 -15.52 3.47 19.09
C ALA A 198 -14.70 3.43 17.80
N TYR A 199 -15.19 2.73 16.77
CA TYR A 199 -14.57 2.70 15.45
C TYR A 199 -14.58 4.08 14.77
N THR A 200 -15.68 4.83 14.82
CA THR A 200 -15.73 6.20 14.29
C THR A 200 -14.73 7.12 14.98
N ALA A 201 -14.55 7.00 16.29
CA ALA A 201 -13.51 7.73 17.02
C ALA A 201 -12.10 7.33 16.57
N ALA A 202 -11.85 6.03 16.35
CA ALA A 202 -10.59 5.51 15.83
C ALA A 202 -10.30 6.05 14.41
N ALA A 203 -11.28 6.00 13.52
CA ALA A 203 -11.17 6.52 12.16
C ALA A 203 -10.90 8.04 12.16
N GLY A 204 -11.64 8.82 12.95
CA GLY A 204 -11.40 10.27 13.08
C GLY A 204 -10.00 10.59 13.62
N THR A 205 -9.47 9.76 14.52
CA THR A 205 -8.08 9.90 15.02
C THR A 205 -7.06 9.61 13.91
N LEU A 206 -7.26 8.58 13.08
CA LEU A 206 -6.38 8.29 11.93
C LEU A 206 -6.43 9.40 10.89
N MET A 207 -7.62 9.91 10.57
CA MET A 207 -7.79 11.03 9.64
C MET A 207 -7.06 12.28 10.15
N SER A 208 -7.19 12.57 11.45
CA SER A 208 -6.46 13.68 12.08
C SER A 208 -4.93 13.50 12.00
N LEU A 209 -4.41 12.27 12.15
CA LEU A 209 -2.98 11.98 11.96
C LEU A 209 -2.54 12.10 10.50
N SER A 210 -3.42 11.73 9.56
CA SER A 210 -3.10 11.73 8.13
C SER A 210 -2.84 13.13 7.56
N GLY A 211 -3.41 14.18 8.17
CA GLY A 211 -3.24 15.57 7.73
C GLY A 211 -1.80 16.11 7.77
N GLY A 212 -0.88 15.43 8.46
CA GLY A 212 0.55 15.76 8.47
C GLY A 212 1.46 14.55 8.23
N ALA A 213 0.93 13.48 7.66
CA ALA A 213 1.66 12.23 7.47
C ALA A 213 2.49 12.24 6.17
N GLY A 214 3.75 11.84 6.27
CA GLY A 214 4.57 11.43 5.11
C GLY A 214 4.07 10.11 4.53
N ALA A 215 4.60 9.69 3.38
CA ALA A 215 4.17 8.50 2.64
C ALA A 215 4.16 7.20 3.49
N CYS A 216 5.21 6.96 4.26
CA CYS A 216 5.39 5.84 5.19
C CYS A 216 4.36 5.86 6.31
N LEU A 217 4.14 7.02 6.94
CA LEU A 217 3.13 7.14 8.00
C LEU A 217 1.73 7.00 7.42
N ALA A 218 1.45 7.62 6.28
CA ALA A 218 0.17 7.51 5.60
C ALA A 218 -0.14 6.05 5.21
N ALA A 219 0.86 5.32 4.71
CA ALA A 219 0.75 3.89 4.44
C ALA A 219 0.49 3.08 5.72
N GLU A 220 1.23 3.35 6.81
CA GLU A 220 1.01 2.66 8.10
C GLU A 220 -0.40 2.94 8.67
N LEU A 221 -0.88 4.18 8.60
CA LEU A 221 -2.22 4.58 9.02
C LEU A 221 -3.30 3.89 8.17
N LYS A 222 -3.08 3.83 6.85
CA LYS A 222 -3.98 3.17 5.91
C LYS A 222 -4.07 1.68 6.20
N ASP A 223 -2.93 1.00 6.35
CA ASP A 223 -2.86 -0.44 6.64
C ASP A 223 -3.53 -0.79 7.98
N ALA A 224 -3.32 0.03 9.01
CA ALA A 224 -3.97 -0.16 10.30
C ALA A 224 -5.49 0.11 10.23
N GLY A 225 -5.90 1.13 9.48
CA GLY A 225 -7.30 1.48 9.26
C GLY A 225 -8.05 0.40 8.49
N SER A 226 -7.50 -0.07 7.36
CA SER A 226 -8.10 -1.14 6.55
C SER A 226 -8.13 -2.46 7.31
N GLY A 227 -7.04 -2.87 7.95
CA GLY A 227 -7.01 -4.11 8.73
C GLY A 227 -8.00 -4.11 9.89
N LEU A 228 -8.24 -2.95 10.51
CA LEU A 228 -9.28 -2.80 11.53
C LEU A 228 -10.68 -2.87 10.92
N ALA A 229 -10.94 -2.18 9.81
CA ALA A 229 -12.22 -2.19 9.12
C ALA A 229 -12.61 -3.61 8.69
N ASP A 230 -11.69 -4.32 8.03
CA ASP A 230 -11.89 -5.69 7.54
C ASP A 230 -12.18 -6.66 8.70
N SER A 231 -11.47 -6.50 9.82
CA SER A 231 -11.67 -7.34 11.01
C SER A 231 -13.03 -7.08 11.68
N LEU A 232 -13.51 -5.83 11.68
CA LEU A 232 -14.82 -5.47 12.21
C LEU A 232 -15.95 -5.93 11.29
N GLU A 233 -15.76 -5.87 9.97
CA GLU A 233 -16.70 -6.45 9.01
C GLU A 233 -16.81 -7.96 9.19
N ALA A 234 -15.67 -8.65 9.28
CA ALA A 234 -15.63 -10.09 9.56
C ALA A 234 -16.30 -10.45 10.90
N LEU A 235 -16.15 -9.60 11.92
CA LEU A 235 -16.84 -9.75 13.20
C LEU A 235 -18.36 -9.59 13.05
N GLY A 236 -18.81 -8.56 12.32
CA GLY A 236 -20.23 -8.33 12.04
C GLY A 236 -20.87 -9.49 11.28
N ASN A 237 -20.18 -10.02 10.27
CA ASN A 237 -20.63 -11.16 9.48
C ASN A 237 -20.66 -12.47 10.29
N ALA A 238 -19.79 -12.59 11.30
CA ALA A 238 -19.72 -13.77 12.16
C ALA A 238 -20.74 -13.76 13.32
N VAL A 239 -21.57 -12.72 13.46
CA VAL A 239 -22.60 -12.64 14.51
C VAL A 239 -23.57 -13.82 14.39
N LEU A 240 -23.80 -14.52 15.51
CA LEU A 240 -24.61 -15.76 15.60
C LEU A 240 -24.03 -16.96 14.83
N THR A 241 -22.76 -16.90 14.43
CA THR A 241 -22.05 -18.04 13.86
C THR A 241 -21.08 -18.66 14.88
N PRO A 242 -20.69 -19.94 14.73
CA PRO A 242 -19.63 -20.54 15.53
C PRO A 242 -18.27 -19.83 15.40
N GLY A 243 -18.04 -19.10 14.30
CA GLY A 243 -16.81 -18.36 14.03
C GLY A 243 -16.65 -17.05 14.80
N LEU A 244 -17.70 -16.60 15.51
CA LEU A 244 -17.74 -15.33 16.22
C LEU A 244 -16.55 -15.12 17.17
N ALA A 245 -16.21 -16.12 17.98
CA ALA A 245 -15.12 -16.00 18.94
C ALA A 245 -13.76 -15.78 18.25
N SER A 246 -13.53 -16.46 17.11
CA SER A 246 -12.34 -16.27 16.30
C SER A 246 -12.30 -14.88 15.67
N CYS A 247 -13.41 -14.40 15.09
CA CYS A 247 -13.47 -13.06 14.52
C CYS A 247 -13.33 -11.96 15.58
N ALA A 248 -13.89 -12.16 16.78
CA ALA A 248 -13.72 -11.22 17.89
C ALA A 248 -12.25 -11.14 18.35
N ALA A 249 -11.56 -12.28 18.42
CA ALA A 249 -10.13 -12.30 18.73
C ALA A 249 -9.30 -11.58 17.65
N LYS A 250 -9.61 -11.77 16.37
CA LYS A 250 -8.97 -11.04 15.26
C LYS A 250 -9.22 -9.53 15.33
N ALA A 251 -10.45 -9.11 15.60
CA ALA A 251 -10.79 -7.69 15.77
C ALA A 251 -10.08 -7.07 16.99
N LEU A 252 -9.95 -7.80 18.10
CA LEU A 252 -9.16 -7.36 19.26
C LEU A 252 -7.67 -7.24 18.93
N GLN A 253 -7.11 -8.19 18.16
CA GLN A 253 -5.74 -8.11 17.69
C GLN A 253 -5.53 -6.90 16.78
N ALA A 254 -6.45 -6.63 15.85
CA ALA A 254 -6.42 -5.44 15.00
C ALA A 254 -6.50 -4.14 15.80
N ALA A 255 -7.37 -4.06 16.82
CA ALA A 255 -7.40 -2.92 17.74
C ALA A 255 -6.11 -2.78 18.57
N GLY A 256 -5.47 -3.89 18.93
CA GLY A 256 -4.14 -3.89 19.57
C GLY A 256 -3.04 -3.37 18.63
N ASN A 257 -3.09 -3.74 17.36
CA ASN A 257 -2.16 -3.24 16.33
C ASN A 257 -2.37 -1.74 16.08
N PHE A 258 -3.62 -1.27 16.07
CA PHE A 258 -3.97 0.15 15.99
C PHE A 258 -3.31 0.98 17.10
N GLU A 259 -3.25 0.48 18.33
CA GLU A 259 -2.56 1.16 19.45
C GLU A 259 -1.08 1.41 19.17
N ARG A 260 -0.47 0.51 18.39
CA ARG A 260 0.96 0.53 18.12
C ARG A 260 1.32 1.49 17.01
N VAL A 261 0.38 1.97 16.20
CA VAL A 261 0.65 2.81 15.02
C VAL A 261 1.50 4.03 15.37
N SER A 262 2.42 4.39 14.48
CA SER A 262 3.27 5.58 14.64
C SER A 262 2.44 6.84 14.74
N THR A 263 2.82 7.74 15.65
CA THR A 263 2.29 9.11 15.71
C THR A 263 3.25 10.14 15.09
N GLN A 264 4.41 9.70 14.61
CA GLN A 264 5.45 10.57 14.06
C GLN A 264 6.04 9.95 12.78
N ASN A 265 6.34 10.79 11.78
CA ASN A 265 6.92 10.35 10.51
C ASN A 265 8.24 9.59 10.71
N ARG A 266 9.18 10.13 11.52
CA ARG A 266 10.45 9.43 11.85
C ARG A 266 10.24 8.03 12.43
N ALA A 267 9.24 7.87 13.29
CA ALA A 267 8.93 6.57 13.89
C ALA A 267 8.37 5.58 12.84
N ALA A 268 7.54 6.06 11.91
CA ALA A 268 6.98 5.25 10.82
C ALA A 268 8.07 4.84 9.82
N ILE A 269 8.89 5.78 9.36
CA ILE A 269 10.06 5.53 8.51
C ILE A 269 10.95 4.47 9.17
N ARG A 270 11.33 4.67 10.44
CA ARG A 270 12.20 3.73 11.16
C ARG A 270 11.59 2.35 11.19
N ARG A 271 10.29 2.22 11.50
CA ARG A 271 9.62 0.92 11.51
C ARG A 271 9.60 0.26 10.14
N ARG A 272 9.37 1.03 9.08
CA ARG A 272 9.43 0.55 7.70
C ARG A 272 10.82 0.00 7.37
N LEU A 273 11.87 0.77 7.68
CA LEU A 273 13.26 0.35 7.50
C LEU A 273 13.59 -0.93 8.30
N LEU A 274 13.18 -1.00 9.56
CA LEU A 274 13.39 -2.19 10.40
C LEU A 274 12.63 -3.41 9.90
N LYS A 275 11.43 -3.24 9.33
CA LYS A 275 10.67 -4.32 8.68
C LYS A 275 11.43 -4.84 7.45
N ASN A 276 11.88 -3.95 6.57
CA ASN A 276 12.64 -4.33 5.37
C ASN A 276 13.97 -5.02 5.74
N LEU A 277 14.64 -4.53 6.79
CA LEU A 277 15.86 -5.13 7.33
C LEU A 277 15.61 -6.54 7.90
N ALA A 278 14.48 -6.77 8.59
CA ALA A 278 14.12 -8.11 9.04
C ALA A 278 13.92 -9.08 7.87
N MET A 279 13.23 -8.64 6.82
CA MET A 279 13.03 -9.44 5.60
C MET A 279 14.36 -9.76 4.90
N LEU A 280 15.29 -8.78 4.80
CA LEU A 280 16.62 -9.03 4.22
C LEU A 280 17.45 -10.00 5.04
N ARG A 281 17.34 -9.98 6.37
CA ARG A 281 18.02 -10.95 7.23
C ARG A 281 17.49 -12.36 7.05
N ASP A 282 16.18 -12.48 6.88
CA ASP A 282 15.55 -13.77 6.59
C ASP A 282 16.01 -14.29 5.23
N ALA A 283 16.00 -13.46 4.17
CA ALA A 283 16.53 -13.81 2.86
C ALA A 283 18.03 -14.15 2.89
N ASN A 284 18.85 -13.40 3.63
CA ASN A 284 20.28 -13.71 3.82
C ASN A 284 20.49 -15.07 4.48
N ARG A 285 19.70 -15.39 5.51
CA ARG A 285 19.77 -16.68 6.19
C ARG A 285 19.41 -17.82 5.24
N GLU A 286 18.37 -17.64 4.42
CA GLU A 286 17.93 -18.63 3.44
C GLU A 286 18.97 -18.85 2.34
N MET A 287 19.49 -17.78 1.72
CA MET A 287 20.59 -17.88 0.75
C MET A 287 21.84 -18.56 1.32
N GLN A 288 22.22 -18.22 2.56
CA GLN A 288 23.35 -18.87 3.24
C GLN A 288 23.09 -20.36 3.48
N GLN A 289 21.89 -20.72 3.90
CA GLN A 289 21.51 -22.12 4.10
C GLN A 289 21.59 -22.90 2.79
N GLU A 290 21.11 -22.34 1.67
CA GLU A 290 21.19 -22.98 0.37
C GLU A 290 22.64 -23.18 -0.11
N ILE A 291 23.51 -22.18 0.07
CA ILE A 291 24.94 -22.29 -0.24
C ILE A 291 25.60 -23.37 0.64
N GLU A 292 25.33 -23.40 1.94
CA GLU A 292 25.88 -24.40 2.86
C GLU A 292 25.35 -25.82 2.55
N ASN A 293 24.09 -25.95 2.15
CA ASN A 293 23.48 -27.21 1.79
C ASN A 293 24.13 -27.78 0.52
N ALA A 294 24.43 -26.92 -0.47
CA ALA A 294 25.18 -27.28 -1.65
C ALA A 294 26.60 -27.79 -1.30
N ASP A 295 27.30 -27.12 -0.37
CA ASP A 295 28.62 -27.54 0.11
C ASP A 295 28.62 -28.91 0.79
N LYS A 296 27.65 -29.15 1.67
CA LYS A 296 27.53 -30.42 2.41
C LYS A 296 27.23 -31.59 1.48
N LYS A 297 26.42 -31.37 0.43
CA LYS A 297 26.10 -32.39 -0.58
C LYS A 297 27.26 -32.64 -1.54
N GLY A 298 28.00 -31.60 -1.94
CA GLY A 298 29.17 -31.71 -2.82
C GLY A 298 30.37 -32.41 -2.18
N LEU A 299 30.45 -32.41 -0.84
CA LEU A 299 31.52 -33.08 -0.09
C LEU A 299 31.42 -34.61 -0.07
N GLY A 300 30.37 -35.19 -0.65
CA GLY A 300 30.20 -36.64 -0.72
C GLY A 300 30.35 -37.24 0.66
N THR A 301 29.25 -37.30 1.42
CA THR A 301 29.07 -38.42 2.32
C THR A 301 29.13 -39.70 1.48
N VAL A 302 30.35 -40.14 1.22
CA VAL A 302 30.70 -41.55 1.17
C VAL A 302 30.35 -42.02 2.57
N GLU A 303 29.06 -42.33 2.79
CA GLU A 303 28.69 -43.37 3.72
C GLU A 303 29.46 -44.59 3.23
N VAL A 304 30.67 -44.72 3.77
CA VAL A 304 31.33 -46.00 3.88
C VAL A 304 30.33 -46.82 4.69
N LEU A 305 29.48 -47.55 3.98
CA LEU A 305 28.73 -48.68 4.46
C LEU A 305 29.76 -49.72 4.96
N SER A 306 30.40 -49.42 6.09
CA SER A 306 31.07 -50.42 6.89
C SER A 306 29.97 -51.12 7.68
N GLY A 307 29.35 -52.08 6.99
CA GLY A 307 28.95 -53.37 7.52
C GLY A 307 28.04 -53.38 8.74
N ASP A 308 26.87 -53.97 8.50
CA ASP A 308 26.20 -54.88 9.42
C ASP A 308 25.32 -54.18 10.46
N GLU A 309 24.08 -53.85 10.08
CA GLU A 309 22.91 -54.20 10.89
C GLU A 309 21.61 -54.08 10.08
N GLU A 310 20.89 -55.21 10.00
CA GLU A 310 19.56 -55.38 9.44
C GLU A 310 18.53 -54.53 10.21
N LEU A 311 18.12 -53.37 9.69
CA LEU A 311 16.94 -52.66 10.17
C LEU A 311 16.12 -52.08 9.00
N LEU A 312 15.12 -52.87 8.62
CA LEU A 312 13.74 -52.50 8.26
C LEU A 312 13.53 -51.32 7.30
N GLU A 313 13.30 -51.68 6.03
CA GLU A 313 12.21 -51.21 5.14
C GLU A 313 11.40 -49.98 5.58
N ASP A 314 11.93 -48.77 5.32
CA ASP A 314 11.13 -47.56 5.05
C ASP A 314 11.43 -47.14 3.60
N GLU A 315 10.66 -47.69 2.64
CA GLU A 315 10.83 -47.50 1.18
C GLU A 315 10.38 -46.10 0.66
N ASP A 316 10.16 -45.12 1.53
CA ASP A 316 9.67 -43.78 1.14
C ASP A 316 10.77 -42.72 0.96
N ASP A 317 12.06 -43.04 1.17
CA ASP A 317 13.18 -42.08 1.05
C ASP A 317 13.90 -42.09 -0.31
N LEU A 318 13.34 -42.77 -1.32
CA LEU A 318 13.89 -42.81 -2.69
C LEU A 318 13.74 -41.49 -3.48
N CYS A 319 13.06 -40.48 -2.92
CA CYS A 319 12.93 -39.16 -3.54
C CYS A 319 14.05 -38.18 -3.16
N SER A 320 14.95 -38.50 -2.23
CA SER A 320 16.09 -37.64 -1.87
C SER A 320 17.30 -37.81 -2.79
N ALA A 321 17.36 -38.89 -3.58
CA ALA A 321 18.48 -39.21 -4.48
C ALA A 321 18.55 -38.37 -5.78
N PHE A 322 17.50 -37.61 -6.09
CA PHE A 322 17.45 -36.69 -7.24
C PHE A 322 17.45 -35.21 -6.82
N GLN A 323 17.89 -34.92 -5.60
CA GLN A 323 18.03 -33.52 -5.19
C GLN A 323 19.23 -32.91 -5.92
N GLU A 324 18.92 -32.28 -7.04
CA GLU A 324 19.85 -31.67 -7.98
C GLU A 324 20.84 -30.80 -7.22
N THR A 325 22.13 -31.13 -7.33
CA THR A 325 23.20 -30.38 -6.68
C THR A 325 23.28 -29.02 -7.35
N MET A 326 23.14 -27.94 -6.57
CA MET A 326 23.25 -26.57 -7.06
C MET A 326 24.48 -26.41 -7.98
N LEU A 327 24.25 -25.88 -9.17
CA LEU A 327 25.29 -25.72 -10.17
C LEU A 327 26.32 -24.66 -9.72
N PRO A 328 27.59 -24.76 -10.12
CA PRO A 328 28.59 -23.73 -9.82
C PRO A 328 28.25 -22.34 -10.38
N SER A 329 27.46 -22.27 -11.45
CA SER A 329 26.88 -21.05 -12.03
C SER A 329 25.85 -20.41 -11.10
N GLU A 330 24.85 -21.18 -10.68
CA GLU A 330 23.80 -20.78 -9.71
C GLU A 330 24.42 -20.25 -8.41
N ARG A 331 25.40 -20.99 -7.88
CA ARG A 331 26.13 -20.61 -6.68
C ARG A 331 26.81 -19.26 -6.80
N ARG A 332 27.45 -18.97 -7.95
CA ARG A 332 28.12 -17.68 -8.18
C ARG A 332 27.12 -16.52 -8.13
N ILE A 333 25.94 -16.69 -8.74
CA ILE A 333 24.88 -15.67 -8.70
C ILE A 333 24.39 -15.47 -7.27
N LEU A 334 24.10 -16.57 -6.57
CA LEU A 334 23.60 -16.54 -5.19
C LEU A 334 24.59 -15.91 -4.21
N GLU A 335 25.89 -16.22 -4.34
CA GLU A 335 26.96 -15.59 -3.55
C GLU A 335 27.07 -14.08 -3.83
N ALA A 336 26.95 -13.66 -5.09
CA ALA A 336 26.95 -12.25 -5.46
C ALA A 336 25.71 -11.52 -4.89
N ALA A 337 24.53 -12.13 -5.02
CA ALA A 337 23.28 -11.62 -4.44
C ALA A 337 23.36 -11.49 -2.91
N LEU A 338 23.96 -12.48 -2.24
CA LEU A 338 24.18 -12.47 -0.80
C LEU A 338 25.11 -11.33 -0.36
N LYS A 339 26.20 -11.06 -1.10
CA LYS A 339 27.10 -9.91 -0.84
C LYS A 339 26.35 -8.59 -0.95
N MET A 340 25.58 -8.41 -2.03
CA MET A 340 24.75 -7.22 -2.25
C MET A 340 23.72 -7.03 -1.13
N SER A 341 23.00 -8.09 -0.77
CA SER A 341 22.00 -8.07 0.30
C SER A 341 22.60 -7.75 1.67
N THR A 342 23.79 -8.28 1.98
CA THR A 342 24.53 -7.96 3.20
C THR A 342 24.90 -6.47 3.23
N GLN A 343 25.33 -5.92 2.09
CA GLN A 343 25.67 -4.50 2.00
C GLN A 343 24.45 -3.59 2.17
N LEU A 344 23.30 -3.98 1.60
CA LEU A 344 22.02 -3.31 1.79
C LEU A 344 21.55 -3.35 3.25
N GLU A 345 21.78 -4.47 3.95
CA GLU A 345 21.49 -4.57 5.38
C GLU A 345 22.25 -3.50 6.18
N GLU A 346 23.53 -3.27 5.88
CA GLU A 346 24.34 -2.24 6.55
C GLU A 346 23.81 -0.82 6.24
N VAL A 347 23.48 -0.52 4.99
CA VAL A 347 22.91 0.80 4.62
C VAL A 347 21.57 1.04 5.34
N LEU A 348 20.69 0.03 5.40
CA LEU A 348 19.41 0.15 6.10
C LEU A 348 19.57 0.24 7.62
N LYS A 349 20.56 -0.45 8.21
CA LYS A 349 20.93 -0.28 9.62
C LYS A 349 21.30 1.16 9.89
N GLU A 350 22.22 1.72 9.11
CA GLU A 350 22.67 3.10 9.26
C GLU A 350 21.50 4.08 9.11
N ALA A 351 20.69 3.95 8.05
CA ALA A 351 19.51 4.78 7.83
C ALA A 351 18.51 4.71 8.99
N SER A 352 18.32 3.52 9.58
CA SER A 352 17.44 3.33 10.74
C SER A 352 17.97 4.02 12.00
N THR A 353 19.31 4.14 12.15
CA THR A 353 19.93 4.86 13.27
C THR A 353 19.80 6.38 13.13
N SER A 354 19.83 6.91 11.90
CA SER A 354 19.58 8.33 11.62
C SER A 354 18.14 8.77 11.91
N CYS A 355 17.21 7.83 12.09
CA CYS A 355 15.84 8.12 12.52
C CYS A 355 15.71 8.37 14.04
N VAL A 356 16.76 8.13 14.84
CA VAL A 356 16.71 8.29 16.32
C VAL A 356 17.12 9.71 16.70
N ALA A 357 16.24 10.44 17.39
CA ALA A 357 16.61 11.74 17.92
C ALA A 357 17.75 11.63 18.94
N GLY A 358 18.80 12.43 18.75
CA GLY A 358 19.96 12.46 19.66
C GLY A 358 20.93 11.28 19.52
N SER A 359 20.89 10.54 18.42
CA SER A 359 22.00 9.65 18.10
C SER A 359 23.25 10.47 17.76
N ASP A 360 24.41 10.02 18.24
CA ASP A 360 25.73 10.57 17.86
C ASP A 360 26.11 10.22 16.40
N SER A 361 25.12 9.89 15.57
CA SER A 361 25.30 9.62 14.15
C SER A 361 25.90 10.86 13.50
N GLN A 362 27.09 10.71 12.92
CA GLN A 362 27.76 11.80 12.20
C GLN A 362 26.96 12.29 10.97
N ILE A 363 25.99 11.48 10.53
CA ILE A 363 25.14 11.72 9.37
C ILE A 363 23.70 11.99 9.84
N SER A 364 23.32 13.26 9.86
CA SER A 364 21.93 13.69 10.03
C SER A 364 21.32 13.85 8.63
N LEU A 365 20.42 12.95 8.27
CA LEU A 365 19.60 13.09 7.07
C LEU A 365 18.31 13.86 7.37
N ASP A 366 17.88 14.64 6.40
CA ASP A 366 16.58 15.28 6.40
C ASP A 366 15.46 14.25 6.27
N LEU A 367 14.27 14.63 6.72
CA LEU A 367 13.12 13.72 6.78
C LEU A 367 12.69 13.25 5.38
N ALA A 368 12.75 14.13 4.38
CA ALA A 368 12.33 13.80 3.02
C ALA A 368 13.24 12.74 2.39
N THR A 369 14.57 12.86 2.54
CA THR A 369 15.50 11.83 2.06
C THR A 369 15.26 10.48 2.74
N LEU A 370 15.06 10.46 4.06
CA LEU A 370 14.76 9.23 4.80
C LEU A 370 13.45 8.57 4.35
N GLU A 371 12.45 9.39 4.02
CA GLU A 371 11.16 8.94 3.49
C GLU A 371 11.33 8.20 2.17
N VAL A 372 12.04 8.81 1.22
CA VAL A 372 12.30 8.24 -0.11
C VAL A 372 13.10 6.94 0.01
N ILE A 373 14.11 6.90 0.89
CA ILE A 373 14.86 5.67 1.17
C ILE A 373 13.95 4.56 1.70
N ALA A 374 13.11 4.85 2.69
CA ALA A 374 12.23 3.85 3.29
C ALA A 374 11.17 3.32 2.32
N GLU A 375 10.67 4.18 1.42
CA GLU A 375 9.72 3.80 0.39
C GLU A 375 10.35 2.84 -0.62
N GLN A 376 11.49 3.21 -1.21
CA GLN A 376 12.20 2.38 -2.19
C GLN A 376 12.75 1.08 -1.58
N ALA A 377 13.20 1.12 -0.32
CA ALA A 377 13.66 -0.05 0.42
C ALA A 377 12.61 -1.16 0.54
N THR A 378 11.32 -0.87 0.31
CA THR A 378 10.27 -1.90 0.36
C THR A 378 10.41 -2.91 -0.77
N GLN A 379 10.95 -2.51 -1.93
CA GLN A 379 11.07 -3.38 -3.11
C GLN A 379 12.27 -4.34 -3.02
N VAL A 380 13.30 -3.92 -2.29
CA VAL A 380 14.60 -4.59 -2.23
C VAL A 380 14.54 -6.01 -1.65
N PRO A 381 13.92 -6.27 -0.48
CA PRO A 381 13.88 -7.61 0.08
C PRO A 381 13.15 -8.60 -0.83
N GLY A 382 12.01 -8.19 -1.43
CA GLY A 382 11.25 -9.06 -2.32
C GLY A 382 11.98 -9.38 -3.62
N ALA A 383 12.71 -8.42 -4.18
CA ALA A 383 13.53 -8.67 -5.37
C ALA A 383 14.73 -9.58 -5.08
N ILE A 384 15.35 -9.48 -3.90
CA ILE A 384 16.43 -10.41 -3.49
C ILE A 384 15.90 -11.81 -3.22
N ASP A 385 14.75 -11.92 -2.54
CA ASP A 385 14.08 -13.19 -2.27
C ASP A 385 13.69 -13.90 -3.57
N THR A 386 13.09 -13.16 -4.52
CA THR A 386 12.73 -13.67 -5.84
C THR A 386 13.97 -14.07 -6.63
N LEU A 387 15.02 -13.23 -6.65
CA LEU A 387 16.30 -13.57 -7.29
C LEU A 387 16.92 -14.85 -6.70
N ALA A 388 16.87 -15.03 -5.37
CA ALA A 388 17.38 -16.22 -4.73
C ALA A 388 16.59 -17.47 -5.13
N ALA A 389 15.26 -17.38 -5.17
CA ALA A 389 14.39 -18.49 -5.59
C ALA A 389 14.61 -18.86 -7.06
N ASP A 390 14.71 -17.88 -7.95
CA ASP A 390 14.87 -18.08 -9.40
C ASP A 390 16.28 -18.55 -9.81
N CYS A 391 17.24 -18.51 -8.89
CA CYS A 391 18.60 -19.01 -9.11
C CYS A 391 18.82 -20.45 -8.66
N VAL A 392 17.88 -21.07 -7.93
CA VAL A 392 18.08 -22.39 -7.31
C VAL A 392 17.32 -23.47 -8.08
N GLY A 393 18.04 -24.46 -8.61
CA GLY A 393 17.44 -25.62 -9.31
C GLY A 393 17.14 -25.35 -10.79
N GLY A 394 18.02 -24.60 -11.45
CA GLY A 394 17.86 -24.05 -12.80
C GLY A 394 17.72 -22.54 -12.74
N VAL A 395 18.58 -21.82 -13.45
CA VAL A 395 18.52 -20.35 -13.52
C VAL A 395 17.42 -19.95 -14.50
N ASP A 396 16.35 -19.31 -14.01
CA ASP A 396 15.39 -18.61 -14.86
C ASP A 396 15.94 -17.22 -15.19
N GLU A 397 16.57 -17.10 -16.35
CA GLU A 397 17.26 -15.87 -16.75
C GLU A 397 16.30 -14.67 -16.88
N GLU A 398 15.09 -14.88 -17.40
CA GLU A 398 14.10 -13.81 -17.56
C GLU A 398 13.62 -13.31 -16.19
N ALA A 399 13.32 -14.22 -15.26
CA ALA A 399 12.89 -13.90 -13.91
C ALA A 399 14.02 -13.23 -13.09
N CYS A 400 15.24 -13.75 -13.19
CA CYS A 400 16.43 -13.15 -12.58
C CYS A 400 16.69 -11.73 -13.10
N ASN A 401 16.62 -11.51 -14.41
CA ASN A 401 16.79 -10.18 -15.02
C ASN A 401 15.71 -9.20 -14.56
N SER A 402 14.46 -9.65 -14.43
CA SER A 402 13.35 -8.85 -13.88
C SER A 402 13.61 -8.41 -12.43
N SER A 403 14.09 -9.34 -11.59
CA SER A 403 14.48 -9.06 -10.22
C SER A 403 15.66 -8.08 -10.13
N LEU A 404 16.69 -8.26 -10.97
CA LEU A 404 17.83 -7.35 -11.07
C LEU A 404 17.43 -5.96 -11.56
N GLU A 405 16.47 -5.85 -12.48
CA GLU A 405 15.96 -4.55 -12.95
C GLU A 405 15.19 -3.83 -11.84
N THR A 406 14.40 -4.57 -11.05
CA THR A 406 13.74 -4.01 -9.85
C THR A 406 14.78 -3.45 -8.86
N LEU A 407 15.87 -4.19 -8.64
CA LEU A 407 16.99 -3.71 -7.80
C LEU A 407 17.68 -2.49 -8.41
N ARG A 408 17.93 -2.48 -9.73
CA ARG A 408 18.51 -1.34 -10.45
C ARG A 408 17.69 -0.07 -10.31
N GLN A 409 16.36 -0.19 -10.27
CA GLN A 409 15.47 0.96 -10.08
C GLN A 409 15.44 1.47 -8.63
N ALA A 410 15.56 0.56 -7.64
CA ALA A 410 15.54 0.91 -6.23
C ALA A 410 16.89 1.45 -5.70
N LEU A 411 18.02 0.96 -6.22
CA LEU A 411 19.36 1.27 -5.73
C LEU A 411 19.81 2.75 -5.79
N PRO A 412 19.46 3.56 -6.82
CA PRO A 412 19.93 4.93 -6.95
C PRO A 412 19.60 5.82 -5.75
N VAL A 413 18.51 5.54 -5.04
CA VAL A 413 18.10 6.30 -3.86
C VAL A 413 19.08 6.12 -2.70
N PHE A 414 19.74 4.96 -2.61
CA PHE A 414 20.73 4.70 -1.58
C PHE A 414 22.06 5.41 -1.85
N ILE A 415 22.36 5.81 -3.09
CA ILE A 415 23.59 6.56 -3.45
C ILE A 415 23.60 7.95 -2.78
N HIS A 416 22.43 8.50 -2.50
CA HIS A 416 22.30 9.77 -1.77
C HIS A 416 22.57 9.62 -0.26
N TYR A 417 22.69 8.39 0.24
CA TYR A 417 23.10 8.13 1.61
C TYR A 417 24.63 8.26 1.71
N PRO A 418 25.19 9.19 2.50
CA PRO A 418 26.62 9.45 2.55
C PRO A 418 27.35 8.39 3.39
N SER A 419 27.27 7.14 2.96
CA SER A 419 27.98 6.01 3.56
C SER A 419 28.85 5.33 2.52
N GLY A 420 30.07 4.95 2.93
CA GLY A 420 30.92 4.10 2.09
C GLY A 420 30.28 2.74 1.78
N ALA A 421 29.26 2.33 2.54
CA ALA A 421 28.42 1.17 2.27
C ALA A 421 27.52 1.34 1.05
N ALA A 422 27.09 2.56 0.72
CA ALA A 422 26.25 2.83 -0.44
C ALA A 422 27.06 2.82 -1.75
N ASP A 423 28.31 3.28 -1.69
CA ASP A 423 29.21 3.35 -2.85
C ASP A 423 29.53 1.97 -3.46
N THR A 424 29.44 0.90 -2.67
CA THR A 424 29.70 -0.48 -3.12
C THR A 424 28.48 -1.17 -3.72
N LEU A 425 27.27 -0.60 -3.60
CA LEU A 425 26.04 -1.23 -4.09
C LEU A 425 25.97 -1.35 -5.62
N THR A 426 26.37 -0.31 -6.35
CA THR A 426 26.36 -0.33 -7.82
C THR A 426 27.34 -1.36 -8.38
N PRO A 427 28.61 -1.42 -7.93
CA PRO A 427 29.52 -2.49 -8.33
C PRO A 427 29.02 -3.90 -7.99
N LEU A 428 28.35 -4.10 -6.85
CA LEU A 428 27.81 -5.40 -6.47
C LEU A 428 26.64 -5.84 -7.36
N LEU A 429 25.76 -4.91 -7.75
CA LEU A 429 24.71 -5.20 -8.72
C LEU A 429 25.30 -5.61 -10.08
N GLU A 430 26.34 -4.90 -10.54
CA GLU A 430 27.07 -5.23 -11.78
C GLU A 430 27.77 -6.59 -11.67
N GLU A 431 28.32 -6.95 -10.50
CA GLU A 431 28.90 -8.27 -10.24
C GLU A 431 27.83 -9.37 -10.35
N THR A 432 26.65 -9.18 -9.75
CA THR A 432 25.54 -10.15 -9.86
C THR A 432 25.05 -10.29 -11.30
N GLN A 433 24.94 -9.18 -12.04
CA GLN A 433 24.54 -9.22 -13.44
C GLN A 433 25.60 -9.91 -14.32
N ALA A 434 26.88 -9.66 -14.08
CA ALA A 434 27.96 -10.33 -14.79
C ALA A 434 28.00 -11.83 -14.49
N ALA A 435 27.67 -12.23 -13.25
CA ALA A 435 27.52 -13.63 -12.90
C ALA A 435 26.37 -14.30 -13.68
N LEU A 436 25.23 -13.64 -13.82
CA LEU A 436 24.10 -14.13 -14.61
C LEU A 436 24.44 -14.27 -16.09
N ALA A 437 25.04 -13.25 -16.71
CA ALA A 437 25.45 -13.29 -18.12
C ALA A 437 26.50 -14.37 -18.42
N ALA A 438 27.34 -14.72 -17.42
CA ALA A 438 28.28 -15.83 -17.57
C ALA A 438 27.59 -17.19 -17.64
N VAL A 439 26.41 -17.35 -17.02
CA VAL A 439 25.61 -18.58 -17.10
C VAL A 439 25.02 -18.74 -18.50
N GLU A 440 24.41 -17.68 -19.03
CA GLU A 440 23.88 -17.65 -20.41
C GLU A 440 24.97 -18.04 -21.42
N ALA A 441 26.16 -17.45 -21.31
CA ALA A 441 27.28 -17.78 -22.18
C ALA A 441 27.76 -19.24 -22.05
N GLU A 442 27.69 -19.83 -20.84
CA GLU A 442 28.03 -21.23 -20.60
C GLU A 442 26.98 -22.19 -21.17
N GLU A 443 25.70 -21.80 -21.20
CA GLU A 443 24.62 -22.60 -21.81
C GLU A 443 24.70 -22.58 -23.34
N VAL A 444 24.86 -21.39 -23.95
CA VAL A 444 25.04 -21.26 -25.40
C VAL A 444 26.26 -22.04 -25.89
N ALA A 445 27.36 -22.01 -25.13
CA ALA A 445 28.57 -22.78 -25.48
C ALA A 445 28.35 -24.30 -25.43
N LYS A 446 27.49 -24.80 -24.53
CA LYS A 446 27.13 -26.23 -24.48
C LYS A 446 26.25 -26.63 -25.64
N GLU A 447 25.32 -25.78 -26.07
CA GLU A 447 24.46 -26.04 -27.24
C GLU A 447 25.24 -26.09 -28.56
N GLU A 448 26.34 -25.33 -28.68
CA GLU A 448 27.18 -25.35 -29.90
C GLU A 448 28.08 -26.60 -30.00
N ASP A 449 28.36 -27.27 -28.88
CA ASP A 449 29.20 -28.48 -28.81
C ASP A 449 28.41 -29.79 -28.99
N GLU A 450 27.07 -29.75 -28.95
CA GLU A 450 26.15 -30.88 -29.20
C GLU A 450 25.72 -30.98 -30.68
#